data_AF-A0A2P2GJY7-F1
#
_entry.id   AF-A0A2P2GJY7-F1
#
_cell.length_a   1.000
_cell.length_b   1.000
_cell.length_c   1.000
_cell.angle_alpha   90.00
_cell.angle_beta   90.00
_cell.angle_gamma   90.00
#
_symmetry.space_group_name_H-M   'P 1'
#
loop_
_entity.id
_entity.type
_entity.pdbx_description
1 polymer ?
#
loop_
_entity_poly.entity_id
_entity_poly.type
_entity_poly.pdbx_seq_one_letter_code
_entity_poly.pdbx_strand_id
1 'polypeptide(L)'
;MPPYVRRDLLRVVLLLIGAVTVLTGLVQLCAPGPVLRLLSADSPGIGRHLFATVGMFMIVVGGLLVQALLSPAPPWYVLLWTGLQKFGAFALVGIGVVRDLFGAIALLVAFFDLATALLCWLMARRLWHAGTHA
;
A
#
# COMPACT_ATOMS: atom_id res chain seq x y z
N MET A 1 -18.08 -7.06 7.86
CA MET A 1 -16.81 -7.59 8.39
C MET A 1 -17.08 -8.87 9.18
N PRO A 2 -16.38 -9.98 8.88
CA PRO A 2 -16.51 -11.23 9.63
C PRO A 2 -16.11 -11.09 11.12
N PRO A 3 -16.65 -11.93 12.02
CA PRO A 3 -16.41 -11.82 13.46
C PRO A 3 -14.94 -12.00 13.88
N TYR A 4 -14.20 -12.86 13.17
CA TYR A 4 -12.75 -13.07 13.42
C TYR A 4 -11.91 -11.86 13.01
N VAL A 5 -12.36 -11.05 12.06
CA VAL A 5 -11.68 -9.80 11.68
C VAL A 5 -11.77 -8.78 12.81
N ARG A 6 -12.95 -8.62 13.43
CA ARG A 6 -13.15 -7.64 14.52
C ARG A 6 -12.35 -7.95 15.79
N ARG A 7 -11.98 -9.22 16.02
CA ARG A 7 -11.22 -9.62 17.21
C ARG A 7 -9.73 -9.29 17.10
N ASP A 8 -9.22 -9.06 15.88
CA ASP A 8 -7.82 -8.72 15.64
C ASP A 8 -7.70 -7.28 15.12
N LEU A 9 -7.30 -6.37 16.01
CA LEU A 9 -7.12 -4.95 15.69
C LEU A 9 -6.11 -4.73 14.56
N LEU A 10 -5.03 -5.51 14.50
CA LEU A 10 -4.01 -5.39 13.45
C LEU A 10 -4.61 -5.70 12.08
N ARG A 11 -5.46 -6.73 12.04
CA ARG A 11 -6.17 -7.16 10.84
C ARG A 11 -7.18 -6.13 10.35
N VAL A 12 -7.92 -5.48 11.26
CA VAL A 12 -8.85 -4.39 10.92
C VAL A 12 -8.09 -3.20 10.34
N VAL A 13 -7.00 -2.79 10.99
CA VAL A 13 -6.18 -1.65 10.55
C VAL A 13 -5.61 -1.91 9.15
N LEU A 14 -5.00 -3.08 8.93
CA LEU A 14 -4.46 -3.45 7.62
C LEU A 14 -5.56 -3.53 6.53
N LEU A 15 -6.76 -3.98 6.88
CA LEU A 15 -7.87 -4.05 5.94
C LEU A 15 -8.36 -2.66 5.54
N LEU A 16 -8.46 -1.73 6.50
CA LEU A 16 -8.79 -0.33 6.20
C LEU A 16 -7.73 0.32 5.33
N ILE A 17 -6.44 0.10 5.64
CA ILE A 17 -5.34 0.62 4.82
C ILE A 17 -5.38 0.04 3.40
N GLY A 18 -5.63 -1.27 3.26
CA GLY A 18 -5.78 -1.92 1.96
C GLY A 18 -6.94 -1.34 1.16
N ALA A 19 -8.10 -1.13 1.79
CA ALA A 19 -9.26 -0.52 1.15
C ALA A 19 -8.99 0.91 0.69
N VAL A 20 -8.37 1.73 1.53
CA VAL A 20 -7.95 3.09 1.16
C VAL A 20 -6.96 3.05 0.00
N THR A 21 -5.98 2.14 0.04
CA THR A 21 -4.97 1.98 -1.03
C THR A 21 -5.62 1.67 -2.38
N VAL A 22 -6.65 0.82 -2.41
CA VAL A 22 -7.42 0.52 -3.62
C VAL A 22 -8.17 1.75 -4.12
N LEU A 23 -8.86 2.46 -3.21
CA LEU A 23 -9.61 3.66 -3.57
C LEU A 23 -8.70 4.75 -4.13
N THR A 24 -7.56 5.00 -3.49
CA THR A 24 -6.57 5.97 -3.97
C THR A 24 -5.94 5.54 -5.28
N GLY A 25 -5.66 4.24 -5.45
CA GLY A 25 -5.13 3.70 -6.71
C GLY A 25 -6.13 3.85 -7.86
N LEU A 26 -7.43 3.70 -7.59
CA LEU A 26 -8.50 3.94 -8.57
C LEU A 26 -8.58 5.40 -9.00
N VAL A 27 -8.50 6.33 -8.04
CA VAL A 27 -8.43 7.76 -8.35
C VAL A 27 -7.20 8.06 -9.20
N GLN A 28 -6.03 7.50 -8.87
CA GLN A 28 -4.79 7.73 -9.60
C GLN A 28 -4.78 7.09 -11.00
N LEU A 29 -5.46 5.96 -11.17
CA LEU A 29 -5.65 5.28 -12.45
C LEU A 29 -6.56 6.10 -13.40
N CYS A 30 -7.71 6.56 -12.90
CA CYS A 30 -8.70 7.28 -13.71
C CYS A 30 -8.38 8.78 -13.87
N ALA A 31 -7.73 9.37 -12.86
CA ALA A 31 -7.42 10.79 -12.77
C ALA A 31 -6.03 11.00 -12.14
N PRO A 32 -4.93 10.74 -12.88
CA PRO A 32 -3.57 10.95 -12.37
C PRO A 32 -3.23 12.44 -12.16
N GLY A 33 -3.89 13.35 -12.87
CA GLY A 33 -3.62 14.79 -12.85
C GLY A 33 -3.80 15.46 -11.48
N PRO A 34 -4.94 15.29 -10.77
CA PRO A 34 -5.13 15.80 -9.41
C PRO A 34 -4.07 15.33 -8.41
N VAL A 35 -3.69 14.04 -8.48
CA VAL A 35 -2.65 13.48 -7.59
C VAL A 35 -1.29 14.10 -7.89
N LEU A 36 -0.94 14.27 -9.16
CA LEU A 36 0.31 14.92 -9.58
C LEU A 36 0.37 16.39 -9.17
N ARG A 37 -0.75 17.13 -9.23
CA ARG A 37 -0.82 18.52 -8.73
C ARG A 37 -0.66 18.58 -7.21
N LEU A 38 -1.28 17.64 -6.48
CA LEU A 38 -1.12 17.56 -5.02
C LEU A 38 0.33 17.27 -4.62
N LEU A 39 1.05 16.47 -5.42
CA LEU A 39 2.47 16.17 -5.21
C LEU A 39 3.43 17.23 -5.81
N SER A 40 2.89 18.32 -6.38
CA SER A 40 3.65 19.40 -7.03
C SER A 40 4.61 18.93 -8.13
N ALA A 41 4.25 17.86 -8.86
CA ALA A 41 5.08 17.31 -9.92
C ALA A 41 4.73 17.95 -11.28
N ASP A 42 5.69 18.64 -11.92
CA ASP A 42 5.57 19.07 -13.32
C ASP A 42 5.40 17.84 -14.22
N SER A 43 4.29 17.74 -14.94
CA SER A 43 3.92 16.48 -15.61
C SER A 43 3.69 16.62 -17.12
N PRO A 44 4.74 16.35 -17.92
CA PRO A 44 4.60 15.89 -19.31
C PRO A 44 3.75 14.61 -19.37
N GLY A 45 3.20 14.27 -20.55
CA GLY A 45 2.27 13.14 -20.72
C GLY A 45 2.76 11.78 -20.18
N ILE A 46 4.08 11.54 -20.19
CA ILE A 46 4.70 10.31 -19.67
C ILE A 46 4.53 10.17 -18.15
N GLY A 47 4.67 11.27 -17.38
CA GLY A 47 4.54 11.25 -15.93
C GLY A 47 3.12 10.83 -15.48
N ARG A 48 2.10 11.29 -16.22
CA ARG A 48 0.70 10.89 -15.99
C ARG A 48 0.46 9.41 -16.23
N HIS A 49 1.07 8.86 -17.28
CA HIS A 49 0.93 7.44 -17.60
C HIS A 49 1.61 6.56 -16.54
N LEU A 50 2.83 6.90 -16.13
CA LEU A 50 3.53 6.19 -15.05
C LEU A 50 2.77 6.23 -13.73
N PHE A 51 2.18 7.39 -13.39
CA PHE A 51 1.31 7.51 -12.21
C PHE A 51 0.07 6.63 -12.29
N ALA A 52 -0.57 6.54 -13.46
CA ALA A 52 -1.71 5.65 -13.66
C ALA A 52 -1.30 4.16 -13.53
N THR A 53 -0.12 3.78 -14.01
CA THR A 53 0.43 2.43 -13.82
C THR A 53 0.68 2.12 -12.34
N VAL A 54 1.22 3.08 -11.57
CA VAL A 54 1.37 2.92 -10.12
C VAL A 54 0.00 2.75 -9.45
N GLY A 55 -1.01 3.53 -9.84
CA GLY A 55 -2.38 3.39 -9.35
C GLY A 55 -2.97 2.00 -9.64
N MET A 56 -2.73 1.45 -10.83
CA MET A 56 -3.11 0.07 -11.17
C MET A 56 -2.47 -0.96 -10.24
N PHE A 57 -1.17 -0.85 -9.97
CA PHE A 57 -0.50 -1.73 -9.01
C PHE A 57 -1.05 -1.58 -7.59
N MET A 58 -1.38 -0.36 -7.15
CA MET A 58 -2.00 -0.13 -5.84
C MET A 58 -3.37 -0.80 -5.73
N ILE A 59 -4.18 -0.79 -6.79
CA ILE A 59 -5.47 -1.51 -6.83
C ILE A 59 -5.24 -3.01 -6.70
N VAL A 60 -4.34 -3.58 -7.51
CA VAL A 60 -4.12 -5.04 -7.53
C VAL A 60 -3.56 -5.52 -6.20
N VAL A 61 -2.50 -4.89 -5.68
CA VAL A 61 -1.86 -5.28 -4.42
C VAL A 61 -2.74 -4.98 -3.23
N GLY A 62 -3.39 -3.82 -3.19
CA GLY A 62 -4.35 -3.45 -2.14
C GLY A 62 -5.56 -4.38 -2.13
N GLY A 63 -6.09 -4.74 -3.30
CA GLY A 63 -7.19 -5.69 -3.45
C GLY A 63 -6.80 -7.08 -2.97
N LEU A 64 -5.61 -7.56 -3.35
CA LEU A 64 -5.04 -8.82 -2.88
C LEU A 64 -4.90 -8.83 -1.34
N LEU A 65 -4.42 -7.74 -0.75
CA LEU A 65 -4.31 -7.58 0.69
C LEU A 65 -5.68 -7.64 1.38
N VAL A 66 -6.66 -6.87 0.88
CA VAL A 66 -8.02 -6.88 1.42
C VAL A 66 -8.63 -8.29 1.33
N GLN A 67 -8.50 -8.95 0.18
CA GLN A 67 -9.03 -10.29 -0.03
C GLN A 67 -8.36 -11.31 0.91
N ALA A 68 -7.04 -11.28 1.04
CA ALA A 68 -6.31 -12.14 1.97
C ALA A 68 -6.74 -11.90 3.43
N LEU A 69 -6.91 -10.64 3.84
CA LEU A 69 -7.34 -10.27 5.18
C LEU A 69 -8.83 -10.55 5.44
N LEU A 70 -9.64 -10.80 4.42
CA LEU A 70 -11.01 -11.28 4.56
C LEU A 70 -11.09 -12.81 4.63
N SER A 71 -10.06 -13.55 4.20
CA SER A 71 -10.02 -15.01 4.25
C SER A 71 -9.71 -15.55 5.66
N PRO A 72 -10.40 -16.59 6.18
CA PRO A 72 -10.21 -17.08 7.54
C PRO A 72 -8.75 -17.33 7.95
N ALA A 73 -7.97 -17.93 7.04
CA ALA A 73 -6.53 -18.15 7.16
C ALA A 73 -5.77 -17.31 6.11
N PRO A 74 -5.35 -16.07 6.43
CA PRO A 74 -4.59 -15.24 5.52
C PRO A 74 -3.21 -15.90 5.23
N PRO A 75 -2.82 -16.09 3.96
CA PRO A 75 -1.48 -16.58 3.64
C PRO A 75 -0.41 -15.54 4.02
N TRP A 76 0.58 -15.97 4.80
CA TRP A 76 1.66 -15.11 5.30
C TRP A 76 2.47 -14.43 4.17
N TYR A 77 2.64 -15.11 3.03
CA TYR A 77 3.45 -14.59 1.92
C TYR A 77 2.79 -13.39 1.24
N VAL A 78 1.45 -13.31 1.20
CA VAL A 78 0.75 -12.14 0.64
C VAL A 78 1.08 -10.89 1.44
N LEU A 79 1.10 -11.01 2.78
CA LEU A 79 1.48 -9.92 3.67
C LEU A 79 2.96 -9.54 3.50
N LEU A 80 3.84 -10.53 3.31
CA LEU A 80 5.26 -10.27 3.07
C LEU A 80 5.50 -9.46 1.80
N TRP A 81 4.91 -9.89 0.68
CA TRP A 81 5.05 -9.21 -0.61
C TRP A 81 4.35 -7.85 -0.64
N THR A 82 3.20 -7.73 0.03
CA THR A 82 2.52 -6.43 0.19
C THR A 82 3.38 -5.46 0.99
N GLY A 83 4.02 -5.94 2.07
CA GLY A 83 4.97 -5.14 2.84
C GLY A 83 6.16 -4.69 2.00
N LEU A 84 6.71 -5.58 1.18
CA LEU A 84 7.81 -5.25 0.27
C LEU A 84 7.41 -4.18 -0.77
N GLN A 85 6.21 -4.28 -1.35
CA GLN A 85 5.70 -3.30 -2.31
C GLN A 85 5.58 -1.90 -1.67
N LYS A 86 5.06 -1.81 -0.45
CA LYS A 86 4.94 -0.52 0.26
C LYS A 86 6.28 0.04 0.69
N PHE A 87 7.21 -0.81 1.12
CA PHE A 87 8.59 -0.37 1.37
C PHE A 87 9.26 0.17 0.10
N GLY A 88 9.05 -0.49 -1.04
CA GLY A 88 9.51 -0.02 -2.35
C GLY A 88 8.91 1.34 -2.71
N ALA A 89 7.62 1.55 -2.45
CA ALA A 89 6.96 2.84 -2.62
C ALA A 89 7.60 3.94 -1.75
N PHE A 90 7.85 3.66 -0.46
CA PHE A 90 8.58 4.57 0.43
C PHE A 90 9.95 4.96 -0.14
N ALA A 91 10.75 3.97 -0.56
CA ALA A 91 12.09 4.21 -1.10
C ALA A 91 12.07 5.05 -2.38
N LEU A 92 11.20 4.71 -3.34
CA LEU A 92 11.09 5.42 -4.61
C LEU A 92 10.53 6.84 -4.44
N VAL A 93 9.54 7.04 -3.57
CA VAL A 93 9.03 8.38 -3.25
C VAL A 93 10.09 9.21 -2.53
N GLY A 94 10.84 8.62 -1.59
CA GLY A 94 11.96 9.28 -0.92
C GLY A 94 13.05 9.72 -1.89
N ILE A 95 13.44 8.86 -2.84
CA ILE A 95 14.36 9.22 -3.93
C ILE A 95 13.77 10.34 -4.79
N GLY A 96 12.47 10.31 -5.06
CA GLY A 96 11.77 11.35 -5.81
C GLY A 96 11.82 12.73 -5.12
N VAL A 97 11.68 12.76 -3.80
CA VAL A 97 11.81 14.01 -3.01
C VAL A 97 13.25 14.53 -3.02
N VAL A 98 14.24 13.65 -2.84
CA VAL A 98 15.67 14.06 -2.88
C VAL A 98 16.09 14.58 -4.27
N ARG A 99 15.37 14.19 -5.33
CA ARG A 99 15.59 14.64 -6.71
C ARG A 99 14.69 15.82 -7.12
N ASP A 100 13.99 16.45 -6.16
CA ASP A 100 13.05 17.56 -6.39
C ASP A 100 11.90 17.22 -7.37
N LEU A 101 11.57 15.93 -7.54
CA LEU A 101 10.46 15.46 -8.38
C LEU A 101 9.11 15.54 -7.66
N PHE A 102 9.12 15.50 -6.32
CA PHE A 102 7.93 15.55 -5.47
C PHE A 102 8.12 16.55 -4.33
N GLY A 103 7.03 17.24 -3.96
CA GLY A 103 7.04 18.14 -2.81
C GLY A 103 7.12 17.41 -1.46
N ALA A 104 7.41 18.16 -0.39
CA ALA A 104 7.59 17.62 0.97
C ALA A 104 6.38 16.81 1.50
N ILE A 105 5.17 17.08 1.00
CA ILE A 105 3.95 16.31 1.33
C ILE A 105 4.09 14.83 0.94
N ALA A 106 4.87 14.51 -0.09
CA ALA A 106 5.11 13.14 -0.54
C ALA A 106 5.84 12.30 0.52
N LEU A 107 6.67 12.92 1.38
CA LEU A 107 7.31 12.22 2.50
C LEU A 107 6.28 11.69 3.50
N LEU A 108 5.19 12.42 3.76
CA LEU A 108 4.14 11.95 4.67
C LEU A 108 3.51 10.65 4.15
N VAL A 109 3.22 10.60 2.85
CA VAL A 109 2.69 9.41 2.18
C VAL A 109 3.73 8.27 2.21
N ALA A 110 5.00 8.59 1.97
CA ALA A 110 6.09 7.61 2.04
C ALA A 110 6.20 7.00 3.45
N PHE A 111 6.17 7.80 4.51
CA PHE A 111 6.21 7.31 5.89
C PHE A 111 4.98 6.48 6.25
N PHE A 112 3.80 6.84 5.73
CA PHE A 112 2.60 6.02 5.87
C PHE A 112 2.76 4.64 5.21
N ASP A 113 3.36 4.58 4.02
CA ASP A 113 3.67 3.31 3.36
C ASP A 113 4.70 2.49 4.12
N LEU A 114 5.74 3.13 4.68
CA LEU A 114 6.71 2.46 5.55
C LEU A 114 6.05 1.86 6.80
N ALA A 115 5.20 2.63 7.48
CA ALA A 115 4.47 2.15 8.65
C ALA A 115 3.59 0.94 8.29
N THR A 116 2.89 1.01 7.14
CA THR A 116 2.07 -0.09 6.66
C THR A 116 2.92 -1.32 6.31
N ALA A 117 4.09 -1.13 5.69
CA ALA A 117 5.01 -2.22 5.38
C ALA A 117 5.44 -2.98 6.64
N LEU A 118 5.78 -2.25 7.71
CA LEU A 118 6.12 -2.83 9.00
C LEU A 118 4.94 -3.60 9.60
N LEU A 119 3.72 -3.06 9.57
CA LEU A 119 2.52 -3.75 10.06
C LEU A 119 2.25 -5.05 9.28
N CYS A 120 2.40 -5.03 7.96
CA CYS A 120 2.29 -6.22 7.11
C CYS A 120 3.31 -7.29 7.50
N TRP A 121 4.58 -6.92 7.68
CA TRP A 121 5.62 -7.87 8.10
C TRP A 121 5.43 -8.39 9.52
N LEU A 122 4.93 -7.57 10.45
CA LEU A 122 4.57 -8.02 11.79
C LEU A 122 3.47 -9.08 11.75
N MET A 123 2.42 -8.85 10.96
CA MET A 123 1.35 -9.84 10.76
C MET A 123 1.86 -11.10 10.05
N ALA A 124 2.69 -10.95 9.02
CA ALA A 124 3.30 -12.08 8.30
C ALA A 124 4.15 -12.95 9.24
N ARG A 125 4.97 -12.34 10.10
CA ARG A 125 5.77 -13.05 11.11
C ARG A 125 4.87 -13.81 12.10
N ARG A 126 3.81 -13.17 12.60
CA ARG A 126 2.85 -13.83 13.51
C ARG A 126 2.21 -15.07 12.87
N LEU A 127 1.79 -14.96 11.60
CA LEU A 127 1.16 -16.06 10.86
C LEU A 127 2.15 -17.18 10.52
N TRP A 128 3.39 -16.83 10.17
CA TRP A 128 4.46 -17.80 9.93
C TRP A 128 4.70 -18.68 11.16
N HIS A 129 4.87 -18.05 12.34
CA HIS A 129 5.08 -18.78 13.60
C HIS A 129 3.86 -19.61 14.02
N ALA A 130 2.64 -19.13 13.77
CA ALA A 130 1.44 -19.91 14.04
C ALA A 130 1.32 -21.15 13.13
N GLY A 131 1.80 -21.07 11.89
CA GLY A 131 1.79 -22.19 10.94
C GLY A 131 2.89 -23.24 11.17
N THR A 132 3.98 -22.91 11.88
CA THR A 132 5.04 -23.86 12.23
C THR A 132 4.73 -24.72 13.47
N HIS A 133 3.63 -24.42 14.18
CA HIS A 133 3.19 -25.15 15.38
C HIS A 133 1.84 -25.89 15.17
N ALA A 134 1.36 -25.99 13.93
CA ALA A 134 0.18 -26.74 13.52
C ALA A 134 0.59 -28.01 12.78
#